data_AF-A0A6A4HII1-F1
#
_entry.id   AF-A0A6A4HII1-F1
#
_cell.length_a   1.000
_cell.length_b   1.000
_cell.length_c   1.000
_cell.angle_alpha   90.00
_cell.angle_beta   90.00
_cell.angle_gamma   90.00
#
_symmetry.space_group_name_H-M   'P 1'
#
loop_
_entity.id
_entity.type
_entity.pdbx_description
1 polymer ?
#
loop_
_entity_poly.entity_id
_entity_poly.type
_entity_poly.pdbx_seq_one_letter_code
_entity_poly.pdbx_strand_id
1 'polypeptide(L)' 'LFVTKNYTKGYSDTQAKVRNATSNDAWGPSGTALDEISESVIVEIMEMLDKRMNDKGKNWR' A
#
# COMPACT_ATOMS: atom_id res chain seq x y z
N LEU A 1 -26.14 1.40 -9.56
CA LEU A 1 -24.89 0.63 -9.30
C LEU A 1 -23.73 1.61 -9.36
N PHE A 2 -23.21 2.03 -8.21
CA PHE A 2 -22.09 2.97 -8.17
C PHE A 2 -20.86 2.25 -8.70
N VAL A 3 -20.45 2.58 -9.92
CA VAL A 3 -19.14 2.21 -10.45
C VAL A 3 -18.13 3.00 -9.66
N THR A 4 -17.59 2.38 -8.60
CA THR A 4 -16.49 2.91 -7.81
C THR A 4 -15.34 3.18 -8.76
N LYS A 5 -15.11 4.47 -9.03
CA LYS A 5 -14.01 4.99 -9.84
C LYS A 5 -12.70 4.64 -9.14
N ASN A 6 -12.20 3.42 -9.35
CA ASN A 6 -10.80 3.10 -9.18
C ASN A 6 -10.03 3.78 -10.33
N TYR A 7 -9.79 5.09 -10.19
CA TYR A 7 -8.74 5.76 -10.94
C TYR A 7 -7.40 5.24 -10.41
N THR A 8 -6.97 4.10 -10.93
CA THR A 8 -5.66 3.53 -10.70
C THR A 8 -4.63 4.51 -11.26
N LYS A 9 -3.79 5.06 -10.38
CA LYS A 9 -2.64 5.89 -10.74
C LYS A 9 -1.51 5.11 -11.45
N GLY A 10 -1.82 4.04 -12.19
CA GLY A 10 -0.80 3.20 -12.85
C GLY A 10 0.10 2.42 -11.90
N TYR A 11 -0.36 2.15 -10.67
CA TYR A 11 0.41 1.33 -9.72
C TYR A 11 0.46 -0.13 -10.18
N SER A 12 1.63 -0.76 -10.03
CA SER A 12 1.78 -2.20 -10.16
C SER A 12 0.98 -2.95 -9.08
N ASP A 13 0.77 -4.25 -9.27
CA ASP A 13 0.09 -5.08 -8.27
C ASP A 13 0.81 -5.04 -6.91
N THR A 14 2.14 -5.15 -6.92
CA THR A 14 2.98 -5.00 -5.72
C THR A 14 2.80 -3.64 -5.06
N GLN A 15 2.81 -2.54 -5.83
CA GLN A 15 2.62 -1.20 -5.28
C GLN A 15 1.23 -1.01 -4.66
N ALA A 16 0.19 -1.61 -5.27
CA ALA A 16 -1.16 -1.58 -4.72
C ALA A 16 -1.26 -2.35 -3.39
N LYS A 17 -0.63 -3.53 -3.31
CA LYS A 17 -0.58 -4.33 -2.07
C LYS A 17 0.16 -3.59 -0.95
N VAL A 18 1.35 -3.05 -1.22
CA VAL A 18 2.11 -2.26 -0.24
C VAL A 18 1.30 -1.04 0.23
N ARG A 19 0.65 -0.33 -0.70
CA ARG A 19 -0.19 0.81 -0.36
C ARG A 19 -1.34 0.45 0.58
N ASN A 20 -1.96 -0.71 0.37
CA ASN A 20 -3.05 -1.22 1.21
C ASN A 20 -2.53 -1.67 2.57
N ALA A 21 -1.34 -2.30 2.61
CA ALA A 21 -0.72 -2.74 3.86
C ALA A 21 -0.28 -1.57 4.76
N THR A 22 0.06 -0.43 4.17
CA THR A 22 0.39 0.81 4.88
C THR A 22 -0.78 1.81 4.87
N SER A 23 -2.01 1.33 4.97
CA SER A 23 -3.18 2.21 5.08
C SER A 23 -3.25 2.85 6.47
N ASN A 24 -3.96 3.97 6.57
CA ASN A 24 -4.19 4.62 7.87
C ASN A 24 -5.41 4.02 8.59
N ASP A 25 -5.74 2.76 8.32
CA ASP A 25 -6.86 2.07 8.96
C ASP A 25 -6.54 1.79 10.44
N ALA A 26 -7.59 1.60 11.23
CA ALA A 26 -7.43 1.36 12.68
C ALA A 26 -6.73 0.03 12.99
N TRP A 27 -6.78 -0.91 12.05
CA TRP A 27 -6.17 -2.23 12.09
C TRP A 27 -5.00 -2.31 11.12
N GLY A 28 -3.91 -2.94 11.54
CA GLY A 28 -2.74 -3.15 10.68
C GLY A 28 -2.98 -4.19 9.58
N PRO A 29 -1.99 -4.40 8.70
CA PRO A 29 -2.07 -5.43 7.67
C PRO A 29 -2.16 -6.83 8.28
N SER A 30 -2.83 -7.74 7.59
CA SER A 30 -2.84 -9.16 7.99
C SER A 30 -1.48 -9.81 7.69
N GLY A 31 -1.14 -10.85 8.46
CA GLY A 31 0.09 -11.63 8.23
C GLY A 31 0.17 -12.20 6.81
N THR A 32 -0.95 -12.69 6.27
CA THR A 32 -1.05 -13.17 4.88
C THR A 32 -0.73 -12.09 3.86
N ALA A 33 -1.21 -10.85 4.06
CA ALA A 33 -0.92 -9.76 3.14
C ALA A 33 0.58 -9.38 3.17
N LEU A 34 1.23 -9.46 4.34
CA LEU A 34 2.66 -9.22 4.46
C LEU A 34 3.49 -10.33 3.81
N ASP A 35 3.05 -11.58 3.93
CA ASP A 35 3.71 -12.74 3.33
C ASP A 35 3.73 -12.61 1.79
N GLU A 36 2.58 -12.27 1.18
CA GLU A 36 2.49 -12.00 -0.26
C GLU A 36 3.39 -10.83 -0.74
N ILE A 37 3.57 -9.81 0.11
CA ILE A 37 4.46 -8.69 -0.19
C ILE A 37 5.93 -9.12 -0.05
N SER A 38 6.24 -10.02 0.88
CA SER A 38 7.61 -10.48 1.14
C SER A 38 8.25 -11.20 -0.05
N GLU A 39 7.43 -11.88 -0.85
CA GLU A 39 7.87 -12.58 -2.08
C GLU A 39 8.01 -11.64 -3.29
N SER A 40 7.60 -10.38 -3.17
CA SER A 40 7.58 -9.42 -4.27
C SER A 40 8.90 -8.66 -4.46
N VAL A 41 9.03 -7.93 -5.56
CA VAL A 41 10.24 -7.16 -5.92
C VAL A 41 10.54 -6.05 -4.90
N ILE A 42 11.67 -6.17 -4.20
CA ILE A 42 12.08 -5.27 -3.11
C ILE A 42 12.15 -3.79 -3.54
N VAL A 43 12.56 -3.49 -4.77
CA VAL A 43 12.77 -2.11 -5.25
C VAL A 43 11.46 -1.30 -5.24
N GLU A 44 10.37 -1.86 -5.77
CA GLU A 44 9.07 -1.18 -5.82
C GLU A 44 8.45 -1.02 -4.42
N ILE A 45 8.67 -2.01 -3.55
CA ILE A 45 8.24 -1.97 -2.15
C ILE A 45 8.94 -0.81 -1.43
N MET A 46 10.27 -0.71 -1.57
CA MET A 46 11.05 0.34 -0.92
C MET A 46 10.67 1.73 -1.41
N GLU A 47 10.44 1.90 -2.71
CA GLU A 47 9.98 3.19 -3.27
C GLU A 47 8.61 3.60 -2.70
N MET A 48 7.70 2.64 -2.52
CA MET A 48 6.40 2.92 -1.91
C MET A 48 6.51 3.22 -0.42
N LEU A 49 7.35 2.48 0.31
CA LEU A 49 7.57 2.70 1.74
C LEU A 49 8.20 4.07 2.02
N ASP A 50 9.18 4.49 1.23
CA ASP A 50 9.81 5.80 1.38
C ASP A 50 8.79 6.94 1.22
N LYS A 51 7.90 6.84 0.21
CA LYS A 51 6.80 7.81 0.04
C LYS A 51 5.86 7.82 1.24
N ARG A 52 5.53 6.64 1.78
CA ARG A 52 4.59 6.48 2.90
C ARG A 52 5.17 6.96 4.23
N MET A 53 6.45 6.74 4.48
CA MET A 53 7.13 7.27 5.66
C MET A 53 7.15 8.80 5.70
N ASN A 54 7.06 9.45 4.54
CA ASN A 54 7.04 10.90 4.40
C ASN A 54 5.62 11.49 4.34
N ASP A 55 4.56 10.68 4.49
CA ASP A 55 3.19 11.19 4.56
C ASP A 55 3.03 12.13 5.77
N LYS A 56 2.28 13.22 5.59
CA LYS A 56 2.06 14.24 6.64
C LYS A 56 0.61 14.28 7.10
N GLY A 57 0.41 14.64 8.36
CA GLY A 57 -0.91 14.97 8.91
C GLY A 57 -1.80 13.75 9.11
N LYS A 58 -2.84 13.60 8.29
CA LYS A 58 -3.92 12.61 8.51
C LYS A 58 -3.51 11.14 8.30
N ASN A 59 -2.38 10.89 7.64
CA ASN A 59 -1.84 9.56 7.37
C ASN A 59 -0.59 9.34 8.25
N TRP A 60 -0.79 9.27 9.56
CA TRP A 60 0.32 9.18 10.53
C TRP A 60 0.65 7.73 10.90
N ARG A 61 -0.30 6.82 10.71
CA ARG A 61 -0.11 5.38 10.90
C ARG A 61 0.71 4.81 9.76
#